data_AF-A0A5B0R901-F1
#
_entry.id   AF-A0A5B0R901-F1
#
_cell.length_a   1.000
_cell.length_b   1.000
_cell.length_c   1.000
_cell.angle_alpha   90.00
_cell.angle_beta   90.00
_cell.angle_gamma   90.00
#
_symmetry.space_group_name_H-M   'P 1'
#
loop_
_entity.id
_entity.type
_entity.pdbx_description
1 polymer ?
#
loop_
_entity_poly.entity_id
_entity_poly.type
_entity_poly.pdbx_seq_one_letter_code
_entity_poly.pdbx_strand_id
1 'polypeptide(L)'
;MDPDDPAGSLGLVLHWLCSTMHDSTLERLFAISPRAYAQSLRRGINSLLAVLKHHPSARIRWPTREEIFHEYSMSIEQKYPELKKAFGFSVGFNLPIGIPGEYDVEETYYNERADRYYYRNIFTFAPDGTILDVVLMIPGGRDDGSRSVEGFYEKLLEKTPAGYRLISDSGFPSQSKRLRSQILAPIQQRSQLPEPPRTLSRIKTFNEQVMLTRQVTDWTKHIILDSFERLREPMSLDSAKEQLEALQMASCLHQFRWRLAQTERAKAT
;
A
#
# COMPACT_ATOMS: atom_id res chain seq x y z
N MET A 1 -8.15 8.03 31.59
CA MET A 1 -9.02 8.53 30.50
C MET A 1 -10.41 7.96 30.72
N ASP A 2 -11.47 8.73 30.52
CA ASP A 2 -12.84 8.19 30.56
C ASP A 2 -13.03 7.25 29.35
N PRO A 3 -13.40 5.97 29.52
CA PRO A 3 -13.60 5.03 28.41
C PRO A 3 -14.65 5.47 27.39
N ASP A 4 -15.53 6.40 27.75
CA ASP A 4 -16.54 6.95 26.87
C ASP A 4 -16.13 8.32 26.26
N ASP A 5 -14.94 8.84 26.57
CA ASP A 5 -14.38 10.05 25.95
C ASP A 5 -13.95 9.79 24.49
N PRO A 6 -14.60 10.43 23.49
CA PRO A 6 -14.24 10.25 22.07
C PRO A 6 -12.84 10.76 21.73
N ALA A 7 -12.38 11.83 22.39
CA ALA A 7 -11.07 12.41 22.12
C ALA A 7 -9.96 11.51 22.67
N GLY A 8 -10.12 11.02 23.90
CA GLY A 8 -9.26 10.02 24.49
C GLY A 8 -9.22 8.72 23.67
N SER A 9 -10.36 8.27 23.15
CA SER A 9 -10.44 7.05 22.33
C SER A 9 -9.71 7.21 21.00
N LEU A 10 -9.86 8.36 20.34
CA LEU A 10 -9.11 8.68 19.14
C LEU A 10 -7.61 8.78 19.43
N GLY A 11 -7.23 9.47 20.51
CA GLY A 11 -5.84 9.56 20.96
C GLY A 11 -5.22 8.18 21.19
N LEU A 12 -5.95 7.28 21.84
CA LEU A 12 -5.52 5.90 22.09
C LEU A 12 -5.24 5.15 20.78
N VAL A 13 -6.16 5.20 19.82
CA VAL A 13 -6.01 4.53 18.52
C VAL A 13 -4.83 5.09 17.74
N LEU A 14 -4.65 6.42 17.74
CA LEU A 14 -3.54 7.05 17.05
C LEU A 14 -2.19 6.69 17.70
N HIS A 15 -2.10 6.69 19.03
CA HIS A 15 -0.91 6.21 19.73
C HIS A 15 -0.64 4.73 19.47
N TRP A 16 -1.68 3.90 19.48
CA TRP A 16 -1.56 2.49 19.16
C TRP A 16 -1.05 2.25 17.74
N LEU A 17 -1.58 2.98 16.75
CA LEU A 17 -1.22 2.83 15.34
C LEU A 17 0.17 3.40 15.01
N CYS A 18 0.54 4.52 15.64
CA CYS A 18 1.80 5.23 15.38
C CYS A 18 2.97 4.78 16.27
N SER A 19 2.82 3.71 17.07
CA SER A 19 3.91 3.21 17.91
C SER A 19 3.93 1.68 17.99
N THR A 20 5.08 1.12 18.37
CA THR A 20 5.25 -0.29 18.72
C THR A 20 5.02 -0.58 20.20
N MET A 21 4.42 0.36 20.95
CA MET A 21 4.23 0.20 22.40
C MET A 21 3.40 -1.05 22.73
N HIS A 22 3.82 -1.79 23.75
CA HIS A 22 3.00 -2.85 24.34
C HIS A 22 1.70 -2.29 24.93
N ASP A 23 0.65 -3.10 24.93
CA ASP A 23 -0.67 -2.73 25.47
C ASP A 23 -0.56 -2.22 26.92
N SER A 24 0.23 -2.88 27.76
CA SER A 24 0.47 -2.47 29.16
C SER A 24 1.13 -1.10 29.32
N THR A 25 1.84 -0.61 28.30
CA THR A 25 2.39 0.75 28.29
C THR A 25 1.32 1.76 27.90
N LEU A 26 0.46 1.43 26.92
CA LEU A 26 -0.67 2.28 26.54
C LEU A 26 -1.71 2.38 27.66
N GLU A 27 -2.01 1.28 28.36
CA GLU A 27 -2.86 1.24 29.55
C GLU A 27 -2.37 2.23 30.63
N ARG A 28 -1.06 2.23 30.92
CA ARG A 28 -0.44 3.15 31.89
C ARG A 28 -0.46 4.59 31.38
N LEU A 29 -0.14 4.81 30.12
CA LEU A 29 -0.09 6.16 29.53
C LEU A 29 -1.47 6.84 29.56
N PHE A 30 -2.53 6.10 29.27
CA PHE A 30 -3.90 6.62 29.27
C PHE A 30 -4.58 6.52 30.65
N ALA A 31 -3.91 5.92 31.64
CA ALA A 31 -4.44 5.65 32.98
C ALA A 31 -5.80 4.94 32.94
N ILE A 32 -5.85 3.80 32.24
CA ILE A 32 -7.04 2.95 32.07
C ILE A 32 -6.72 1.50 32.39
N SER A 33 -7.72 0.73 32.82
CA SER A 33 -7.57 -0.71 33.07
C SER A 33 -7.46 -1.49 31.75
N PRO A 34 -6.90 -2.72 31.75
CA PRO A 34 -6.81 -3.55 30.54
C PRO A 34 -8.15 -3.78 29.84
N ARG A 35 -9.22 -3.97 30.62
CA ARG A 35 -10.57 -4.13 30.08
C ARG A 35 -11.06 -2.85 29.39
N ALA A 36 -10.83 -1.69 30.01
CA ALA A 36 -11.21 -0.40 29.44
C ALA A 36 -10.36 -0.08 28.19
N TYR A 37 -9.09 -0.43 28.19
CA TYR A 37 -8.19 -0.32 27.03
C TYR A 37 -8.73 -1.10 25.84
N ALA A 38 -8.96 -2.41 25.99
CA ALA A 38 -9.44 -3.26 24.90
C ALA A 38 -10.77 -2.76 24.31
N GLN A 39 -11.69 -2.31 25.17
CA GLN A 39 -12.97 -1.78 24.74
C GLN A 39 -12.84 -0.44 24.00
N SER A 40 -12.04 0.49 24.55
CA SER A 40 -11.83 1.83 23.98
C SER A 40 -11.09 1.75 22.66
N LEU A 41 -10.04 0.92 22.58
CA LEU A 41 -9.29 0.67 21.35
C LEU A 41 -10.20 0.11 20.27
N ARG A 42 -10.97 -0.95 20.56
CA ARG A 42 -11.87 -1.56 19.58
C ARG A 42 -12.94 -0.58 19.08
N ARG A 43 -13.57 0.18 19.98
CA ARG A 43 -14.55 1.22 19.63
C ARG A 43 -13.91 2.32 18.78
N GLY A 44 -12.72 2.77 19.15
CA GLY A 44 -11.97 3.79 18.45
C GLY A 44 -11.58 3.35 17.04
N ILE A 45 -11.04 2.14 16.86
CA ILE A 45 -10.68 1.56 15.56
C ILE A 45 -11.91 1.51 14.65
N ASN A 46 -13.03 0.96 15.15
CA ASN A 46 -14.28 0.88 14.39
C ASN A 46 -14.77 2.26 13.96
N SER A 47 -14.75 3.23 14.88
CA SER A 47 -15.24 4.60 14.63
C SER A 47 -14.33 5.35 13.64
N LEU A 48 -13.02 5.26 13.83
CA LEU A 48 -12.04 5.90 12.95
C LEU A 48 -12.12 5.33 11.53
N LEU A 49 -12.20 4.00 11.38
CA LEU A 49 -12.39 3.37 10.08
C LEU A 49 -13.71 3.80 9.42
N ALA A 50 -14.81 3.88 10.18
CA ALA A 50 -16.09 4.35 9.64
C ALA A 50 -15.98 5.78 9.10
N VAL A 51 -15.36 6.69 9.86
CA VAL A 51 -15.14 8.09 9.44
C VAL A 51 -14.25 8.14 8.20
N LEU A 52 -13.10 7.46 8.22
CA LEU A 52 -12.13 7.46 7.11
C LEU A 52 -12.72 6.88 5.82
N LYS A 53 -13.53 5.82 5.91
CA LYS A 53 -14.19 5.22 4.72
C LYS A 53 -15.10 6.22 4.00
N HIS A 54 -15.75 7.11 4.74
CA HIS A 54 -16.68 8.08 4.16
C HIS A 54 -16.02 9.44 3.84
N HIS A 55 -14.90 9.77 4.49
CA HIS A 55 -14.22 11.05 4.33
C HIS A 55 -13.61 11.24 2.93
N PRO A 56 -13.97 12.29 2.16
CA PRO A 56 -13.49 12.51 0.79
C PRO A 56 -11.97 12.49 0.65
N SER A 57 -11.25 13.16 1.56
CA SER A 57 -9.78 13.24 1.52
C SER A 57 -9.05 11.96 1.94
N ALA A 58 -9.75 10.98 2.54
CA ALA A 58 -9.15 9.70 2.94
C ALA A 58 -9.38 8.59 1.90
N ARG A 59 -10.22 8.85 0.87
CA ARG A 59 -10.60 7.84 -0.13
C ARG A 59 -9.44 7.45 -1.02
N ILE A 60 -9.13 6.16 -1.00
CA ILE A 60 -8.25 5.47 -1.94
C ILE A 60 -9.12 4.95 -3.08
N ARG A 61 -8.82 5.36 -4.31
CA ARG A 61 -9.61 5.02 -5.50
C ARG A 61 -8.72 4.92 -6.72
N TRP A 62 -9.00 3.90 -7.53
CA TRP A 62 -8.48 3.83 -8.87
C TRP A 62 -9.01 5.00 -9.70
N PRO A 63 -8.19 5.64 -10.56
CA PRO A 63 -8.68 6.70 -11.43
C PRO A 63 -9.73 6.15 -12.40
N THR A 64 -10.77 6.94 -12.68
CA THR A 64 -11.88 6.53 -13.56
C THR A 64 -11.95 7.32 -14.86
N ARG A 65 -11.24 8.46 -14.93
CA ARG A 65 -11.27 9.39 -16.06
C ARG A 65 -9.94 9.34 -16.80
N GLU A 66 -9.98 9.19 -18.12
CA GLU A 66 -8.77 9.11 -18.95
C GLU A 66 -7.89 10.36 -18.81
N GLU A 67 -8.48 11.54 -18.59
CA GLU A 67 -7.73 12.78 -18.34
C GLU A 67 -6.75 12.64 -17.16
N ILE A 68 -7.15 11.97 -16.07
CA ILE A 68 -6.29 11.77 -14.89
C ILE A 68 -5.10 10.86 -15.25
N PHE A 69 -5.34 9.79 -16.01
CA PHE A 69 -4.27 8.92 -16.49
C PHE A 69 -3.29 9.69 -17.39
N HIS A 70 -3.81 10.59 -18.23
CA HIS A 70 -2.99 11.43 -19.08
C HIS A 70 -2.10 12.38 -18.27
N GLU A 71 -2.66 13.08 -17.28
CA GLU A 71 -1.92 13.99 -16.40
C GLU A 71 -0.80 13.28 -15.64
N TYR A 72 -1.10 12.10 -15.07
CA TYR A 72 -0.09 11.28 -14.40
C TYR A 72 1.00 10.81 -15.37
N SER A 73 0.60 10.39 -16.57
CA SER A 73 1.55 9.99 -17.61
C SER A 73 2.46 11.12 -18.04
N MET A 74 1.95 12.34 -18.22
CA MET A 74 2.79 13.48 -18.57
C MET A 74 3.81 13.76 -17.46
N SER A 75 3.38 13.72 -16.20
CA SER A 75 4.25 13.95 -15.04
C SER A 75 5.38 12.93 -14.95
N ILE A 76 5.06 11.64 -15.18
CA ILE A 76 6.05 10.56 -15.16
C ILE A 76 7.00 10.68 -16.36
N GLU A 77 6.46 10.90 -17.57
CA GLU A 77 7.27 11.00 -18.79
C GLU A 77 8.21 12.20 -18.80
N GLN A 78 7.84 13.30 -18.13
CA GLN A 78 8.71 14.47 -17.98
C GLN A 78 10.00 14.11 -17.22
N LYS A 79 9.92 13.23 -16.22
CA LYS A 79 11.07 12.77 -15.43
C LYS A 79 11.74 11.52 -16.01
N TYR A 80 10.95 10.64 -16.61
CA TYR A 80 11.39 9.34 -17.13
C TYR A 80 10.89 9.14 -18.57
N PRO A 81 11.57 9.72 -19.59
CA PRO A 81 11.07 9.76 -20.96
C PRO A 81 10.81 8.41 -21.64
N GLU A 82 11.44 7.31 -21.20
CA GLU A 82 11.22 5.97 -21.76
C GLU A 82 10.01 5.25 -21.13
N LEU A 83 9.49 5.73 -20.01
CA LEU A 83 8.34 5.15 -19.30
C LEU A 83 7.00 5.67 -19.86
N LYS A 84 6.82 5.46 -21.17
CA LYS A 84 5.65 5.96 -21.92
C LYS A 84 4.33 5.42 -21.39
N LYS A 85 3.30 6.27 -21.32
CA LYS A 85 1.95 5.92 -20.86
C LYS A 85 1.91 5.31 -19.45
N ALA A 86 2.94 5.55 -18.63
CA ALA A 86 2.94 5.09 -17.24
C ALA A 86 2.07 6.01 -16.39
N PHE A 87 1.10 5.48 -15.61
CA PHE A 87 0.22 6.34 -14.80
C PHE A 87 0.49 6.26 -13.29
N GLY A 88 1.34 5.33 -12.84
CA GLY A 88 1.61 5.14 -11.44
C GLY A 88 2.67 4.08 -11.16
N PHE A 89 2.94 3.90 -9.88
CA PHE A 89 3.95 2.99 -9.36
C PHE A 89 3.29 1.97 -8.43
N SER A 90 3.56 0.70 -8.68
CA SER A 90 3.15 -0.40 -7.82
C SER A 90 4.36 -0.94 -7.08
N VAL A 91 4.16 -1.25 -5.80
CA VAL A 91 5.22 -1.81 -4.99
C VAL A 91 4.72 -2.86 -4.00
N GLY A 92 5.53 -3.91 -3.82
CA GLY A 92 5.33 -4.90 -2.78
C GLY A 92 5.59 -4.30 -1.39
N PHE A 93 4.64 -4.50 -0.47
CA PHE A 93 4.64 -3.95 0.88
C PHE A 93 4.56 -5.11 1.89
N ASN A 94 5.73 -5.58 2.31
CA ASN A 94 5.84 -6.76 3.16
C ASN A 94 5.57 -6.40 4.62
N LEU A 95 4.55 -7.02 5.21
CA LEU A 95 4.24 -6.87 6.64
C LEU A 95 4.58 -8.15 7.39
N PRO A 96 5.26 -8.07 8.55
CA PRO A 96 5.71 -9.26 9.28
C PRO A 96 4.52 -10.05 9.84
N ILE A 97 4.68 -11.36 9.87
CA ILE A 97 3.72 -12.32 10.42
C ILE A 97 4.31 -12.93 11.69
N GLY A 98 3.52 -13.00 12.75
CA GLY A 98 3.78 -13.86 13.90
C GLY A 98 3.22 -15.25 13.64
N ILE A 99 4.10 -16.26 13.59
CA ILE A 99 3.70 -17.66 13.44
C ILE A 99 3.58 -18.30 14.83
N PRO A 100 2.38 -18.74 15.26
CA PRO A 100 2.25 -19.64 16.39
C PRO A 100 2.92 -20.98 16.03
N GLY A 101 3.59 -21.63 16.99
CA GLY A 101 4.44 -22.80 16.74
C GLY A 101 3.80 -24.03 16.07
N GLU A 102 2.49 -24.02 15.84
CA GLU A 102 1.73 -25.11 15.21
C GLU A 102 1.22 -24.76 13.79
N TYR A 103 1.43 -23.54 13.28
CA TYR A 103 0.97 -23.16 11.95
C TYR A 103 1.97 -23.55 10.86
N ASP A 104 1.48 -24.31 9.88
CA ASP A 104 2.19 -24.58 8.63
C ASP A 104 1.92 -23.43 7.65
N VAL A 105 2.85 -22.48 7.57
CA VAL A 105 2.79 -21.37 6.60
C VAL A 105 3.62 -21.77 5.39
N GLU A 106 3.07 -21.59 4.19
CA GLU A 106 3.82 -21.88 2.96
C GLU A 106 5.19 -21.17 2.97
N GLU A 107 6.25 -21.90 2.63
CA GLU A 107 7.63 -21.36 2.52
C GLU A 107 7.71 -20.14 1.58
N THR A 108 6.75 -19.98 0.69
CA THR A 108 6.63 -18.83 -0.23
C THR A 108 6.49 -17.48 0.48
N TYR A 109 6.02 -17.48 1.74
CA TYR A 109 5.92 -16.28 2.59
C TYR A 109 7.17 -16.05 3.45
N TYR A 110 8.08 -17.02 3.53
CA TYR A 110 9.34 -16.88 4.25
C TYR A 110 10.33 -16.04 3.44
N ASN A 111 10.98 -15.08 4.11
CA ASN A 111 12.05 -14.29 3.54
C ASN A 111 13.35 -14.63 4.27
N GLU A 112 14.18 -15.47 3.64
CA GLU A 112 15.48 -15.91 4.17
C GLU A 112 16.37 -14.74 4.63
N ARG A 113 16.38 -13.64 3.86
CA ARG A 113 17.23 -12.48 4.18
C ARG A 113 16.77 -11.77 5.45
N ALA A 114 15.47 -11.79 5.72
CA ALA A 114 14.89 -11.12 6.87
C ALA A 114 14.59 -12.08 8.02
N ASP A 115 14.89 -13.38 7.84
CA ASP A 115 14.64 -14.48 8.78
C ASP A 115 13.23 -14.46 9.40
N ARG A 116 12.23 -14.11 8.59
CA ARG A 116 10.84 -13.91 9.04
C ARG A 116 9.85 -14.17 7.91
N TYR A 117 8.61 -14.44 8.28
CA TYR A 117 7.49 -14.57 7.35
C TYR A 117 6.78 -13.23 7.15
N TYR A 118 6.30 -12.98 5.94
CA TYR A 118 5.64 -11.72 5.58
C TYR A 118 4.41 -11.94 4.70
N TYR A 119 3.37 -11.14 4.93
CA TYR A 119 2.34 -10.92 3.92
C TYR A 119 2.86 -9.93 2.90
N ARG A 120 2.86 -10.36 1.64
CA ARG A 120 3.23 -9.49 0.52
C ARG A 120 2.01 -8.66 0.15
N ASN A 121 1.87 -7.45 0.67
CA ASN A 121 0.80 -6.55 0.23
C ASN A 121 1.24 -5.81 -1.03
N ILE A 122 0.32 -5.13 -1.73
CA ILE A 122 0.67 -4.28 -2.87
C ILE A 122 0.10 -2.90 -2.63
N PHE A 123 0.93 -1.88 -2.77
CA PHE A 123 0.49 -0.49 -2.83
C PHE A 123 0.67 0.06 -4.23
N THR A 124 -0.33 0.80 -4.69
CA THR A 124 -0.26 1.55 -5.95
C THR A 124 -0.36 3.04 -5.67
N PHE A 125 0.57 3.82 -6.22
CA PHE A 125 0.66 5.27 -6.04
C PHE A 125 0.64 6.00 -7.38
N ALA A 126 0.02 7.17 -7.39
CA ALA A 126 0.14 8.17 -8.45
C ALA A 126 1.45 8.95 -8.30
N PRO A 127 1.93 9.64 -9.36
CA PRO A 127 3.14 10.46 -9.31
C PRO A 127 3.05 11.65 -8.36
N ASP A 128 1.85 12.08 -7.99
CA ASP A 128 1.62 13.12 -7.00
C ASP A 128 1.63 12.58 -5.56
N GLY A 129 1.95 11.30 -5.32
CA GLY A 129 1.95 10.67 -4.00
C GLY A 129 0.60 10.12 -3.53
N THR A 130 -0.49 10.32 -4.29
CA THR A 130 -1.81 9.78 -3.94
C THR A 130 -1.82 8.25 -4.01
N ILE A 131 -2.42 7.58 -3.03
CA ILE A 131 -2.65 6.14 -3.04
C ILE A 131 -3.84 5.84 -3.96
N LEU A 132 -3.60 5.04 -5.00
CA LEU A 132 -4.60 4.59 -5.97
C LEU A 132 -5.25 3.27 -5.56
N ASP A 133 -4.46 2.35 -4.97
CA ASP A 133 -4.96 1.07 -4.49
C ASP A 133 -4.08 0.46 -3.40
N VAL A 134 -4.70 -0.39 -2.58
CA VAL A 134 -4.01 -1.21 -1.57
C VAL A 134 -4.60 -2.61 -1.61
N VAL A 135 -3.75 -3.59 -1.92
CA VAL A 135 -4.09 -5.01 -1.97
C VAL A 135 -3.50 -5.69 -0.75
N LEU A 136 -4.34 -6.43 -0.03
CA LEU A 136 -3.89 -7.21 1.11
C LEU A 136 -3.82 -8.69 0.72
N MET A 137 -2.66 -9.32 0.89
CA MET A 137 -2.51 -10.76 0.62
C MET A 137 -2.42 -11.52 1.94
N ILE A 138 -3.58 -11.73 2.59
CA ILE A 138 -3.69 -12.61 3.78
C ILE A 138 -4.02 -14.04 3.31
N PRO A 139 -3.23 -15.07 3.68
CA PRO A 139 -3.56 -16.48 3.52
C PRO A 139 -4.86 -16.84 4.25
N GLY A 140 -5.80 -17.47 3.56
CA GLY A 140 -7.06 -17.95 4.14
C GLY A 140 -8.09 -16.86 4.48
N GLY A 141 -7.79 -15.57 4.22
CA GLY A 141 -8.74 -14.48 4.40
C GLY A 141 -9.86 -14.53 3.35
N ARG A 142 -11.13 -14.42 3.78
CA ARG A 142 -12.26 -14.28 2.85
C ARG A 142 -12.15 -12.96 2.09
N ASP A 143 -12.02 -13.07 0.77
CA ASP A 143 -11.97 -11.97 -0.17
C ASP A 143 -13.23 -11.09 -0.08
N ASP A 144 -13.05 -9.81 0.25
CA ASP A 144 -14.05 -8.78 -0.03
C ASP A 144 -13.93 -8.28 -1.49
N GLY A 145 -13.42 -9.12 -2.41
CA GLY A 145 -13.34 -8.99 -3.88
C GLY A 145 -12.62 -7.77 -4.46
N SER A 146 -12.59 -6.66 -3.74
CA SER A 146 -12.15 -5.34 -4.18
C SER A 146 -10.74 -5.00 -3.76
N ARG A 147 -10.19 -5.72 -2.77
CA ARG A 147 -8.83 -5.57 -2.23
C ARG A 147 -7.99 -6.83 -2.34
N SER A 148 -8.48 -7.80 -3.11
CA SER A 148 -7.76 -9.00 -3.49
C SER A 148 -6.84 -8.74 -4.67
N VAL A 149 -5.90 -9.67 -4.89
CA VAL A 149 -5.02 -9.63 -6.06
C VAL A 149 -5.83 -9.69 -7.36
N GLU A 150 -6.91 -10.46 -7.38
CA GLU A 150 -7.82 -10.58 -8.53
C GLU A 150 -8.51 -9.25 -8.82
N GLY A 151 -9.05 -8.57 -7.80
CA GLY A 151 -9.69 -7.26 -7.94
C GLY A 151 -8.70 -6.19 -8.40
N PHE A 152 -7.44 -6.28 -8.01
CA PHE A 152 -6.37 -5.43 -8.54
C PHE A 152 -6.10 -5.69 -10.02
N TYR A 153 -6.03 -6.96 -10.43
CA TYR A 153 -5.89 -7.32 -11.85
C TYR A 153 -7.09 -6.87 -12.68
N GLU A 154 -8.31 -6.96 -12.16
CA GLU A 154 -9.51 -6.43 -12.82
C GLU A 154 -9.41 -4.91 -13.02
N LYS A 155 -8.98 -4.14 -12.01
CA LYS A 155 -8.78 -2.69 -12.16
C LYS A 155 -7.74 -2.37 -13.24
N LEU A 156 -6.65 -3.13 -13.28
CA LEU A 156 -5.62 -2.94 -14.28
C LEU A 156 -6.14 -3.28 -15.69
N LEU A 157 -6.83 -4.40 -15.85
CA LEU A 157 -7.28 -4.90 -17.16
C LEU A 157 -8.49 -4.17 -17.73
N GLU A 158 -9.47 -3.83 -16.88
CA GLU A 158 -10.80 -3.39 -17.29
C GLU A 158 -11.11 -1.95 -16.90
N LYS A 159 -10.42 -1.38 -15.90
CA LYS A 159 -10.64 0.00 -15.42
C LYS A 159 -9.50 0.97 -15.79
N THR A 160 -8.46 0.48 -16.46
CA THR A 160 -7.36 1.29 -16.97
C THR A 160 -7.53 1.47 -18.48
N PRO A 161 -7.55 2.71 -19.00
CA PRO A 161 -7.72 2.95 -20.42
C PRO A 161 -6.60 2.29 -21.25
N ALA A 162 -6.93 1.94 -22.50
CA ALA A 162 -6.02 1.21 -23.36
C ALA A 162 -4.66 1.95 -23.54
N GLY A 163 -3.57 1.20 -23.42
CA GLY A 163 -2.21 1.72 -23.60
C GLY A 163 -1.58 2.31 -22.34
N TYR A 164 -2.35 2.62 -21.29
CA TYR A 164 -1.77 3.01 -19.99
C TYR A 164 -1.23 1.81 -19.23
N ARG A 165 -0.13 2.04 -18.51
CA ARG A 165 0.64 0.99 -17.85
C ARG A 165 1.07 1.39 -16.45
N LEU A 166 1.27 0.40 -15.59
CA LEU A 166 1.71 0.58 -14.22
C LEU A 166 3.17 0.16 -14.08
N ILE A 167 3.99 0.98 -13.43
CA ILE A 167 5.41 0.64 -13.20
C ILE A 167 5.50 -0.29 -11.99
N SER A 168 6.28 -1.37 -12.09
CA SER A 168 6.50 -2.31 -10.99
C SER A 168 7.97 -2.67 -10.85
N ASP A 169 8.44 -2.77 -9.61
CA ASP A 169 9.83 -3.06 -9.26
C ASP A 169 10.24 -4.52 -9.50
N SER A 170 9.30 -5.46 -9.39
CA SER A 170 9.59 -6.90 -9.31
C SER A 170 8.83 -7.75 -10.34
N GLY A 171 7.82 -7.18 -11.02
CA GLY A 171 6.91 -7.93 -11.87
C GLY A 171 6.04 -8.88 -11.03
N PHE A 172 4.74 -8.98 -11.31
CA PHE A 172 3.92 -9.92 -10.56
C PHE A 172 4.10 -11.35 -11.11
N PRO A 173 4.08 -12.37 -10.24
CA PRO A 173 4.22 -13.76 -10.66
C PRO A 173 3.04 -14.21 -11.55
N SER A 174 3.31 -15.15 -12.46
CA SER A 174 2.33 -15.91 -13.24
C SER A 174 1.25 -15.09 -13.99
N GLN A 175 1.68 -14.13 -14.80
CA GLN A 175 0.74 -13.27 -15.51
C GLN A 175 0.42 -13.73 -16.94
N SER A 176 -0.86 -13.62 -17.30
CA SER A 176 -1.35 -13.68 -18.68
C SER A 176 -0.64 -12.63 -19.56
N LYS A 177 -0.55 -12.88 -20.87
CA LYS A 177 0.07 -11.92 -21.82
C LYS A 177 -0.56 -10.52 -21.73
N ARG A 178 -1.86 -10.44 -21.43
CA ARG A 178 -2.63 -9.18 -21.30
C ARG A 178 -2.24 -8.38 -20.05
N LEU A 179 -1.99 -9.03 -18.92
CA LEU A 179 -1.50 -8.34 -17.71
C LEU A 179 -0.07 -7.85 -17.90
N ARG A 180 0.80 -8.67 -18.52
CA ARG A 180 2.18 -8.29 -18.79
C ARG A 180 2.31 -7.04 -19.65
N SER A 181 1.40 -6.82 -20.61
CA SER A 181 1.43 -5.62 -21.45
C SER A 181 1.04 -4.35 -20.69
N GLN A 182 0.35 -4.47 -19.55
CA GLN A 182 -0.05 -3.35 -18.70
C GLN A 182 0.96 -3.04 -17.59
N ILE A 183 2.05 -3.80 -17.47
CA ILE A 183 3.06 -3.59 -16.43
C ILE A 183 4.41 -3.28 -17.05
N LEU A 184 4.99 -2.17 -16.61
CA LEU A 184 6.36 -1.77 -16.90
C LEU A 184 7.27 -2.30 -15.80
N ALA A 185 7.89 -3.45 -16.05
CA ALA A 185 8.91 -4.04 -15.19
C ALA A 185 10.27 -4.06 -15.91
N PRO A 186 11.39 -4.19 -15.18
CA PRO A 186 12.71 -4.32 -15.80
C PRO A 186 12.75 -5.52 -16.76
N ILE A 187 13.27 -5.30 -17.96
CA ILE A 187 13.48 -6.36 -18.95
C ILE A 187 14.73 -7.13 -18.55
N GLN A 188 14.55 -8.38 -18.09
CA GLN A 188 15.64 -9.27 -17.66
C GLN A 188 15.99 -10.33 -18.70
N GLN A 189 15.05 -10.68 -19.58
CA GLN A 189 15.23 -11.73 -20.60
C GLN A 189 14.90 -11.21 -22.00
N ARG A 190 15.54 -11.79 -23.03
CA ARG A 190 15.24 -11.48 -24.44
C ARG A 190 13.78 -11.75 -24.81
N SER A 191 13.13 -12.73 -24.17
CA SER A 191 11.71 -13.06 -24.34
C SER A 191 10.74 -11.95 -23.90
N GLN A 192 11.22 -10.95 -23.15
CA GLN A 192 10.45 -9.80 -22.68
C GLN A 192 10.67 -8.55 -23.56
N LEU A 193 11.44 -8.67 -24.64
CA LEU A 193 11.73 -7.54 -25.53
C LEU A 193 10.47 -7.16 -26.32
N PRO A 194 10.11 -5.86 -26.37
CA PRO A 194 9.10 -5.38 -27.29
C PRO A 194 9.52 -5.61 -28.74
N GLU A 195 8.59 -6.01 -29.61
CA GLU A 195 8.78 -5.98 -31.07
C GLU A 195 8.35 -4.63 -31.66
N PRO A 196 9.06 -4.06 -32.65
CA PRO A 196 10.36 -4.49 -33.18
C PRO A 196 11.50 -4.25 -32.19
N PRO A 197 12.67 -4.91 -32.37
CA PRO A 197 13.76 -4.88 -31.41
C PRO A 197 14.19 -3.44 -31.08
N ARG A 198 14.01 -3.03 -29.82
CA ARG A 198 14.65 -1.82 -29.32
C ARG A 198 16.17 -2.00 -29.38
N THR A 199 16.90 -0.94 -29.76
CA THR A 199 18.37 -0.95 -29.65
C THR A 199 18.77 -1.26 -28.21
N LEU A 200 19.85 -2.03 -27.99
CA LEU A 200 20.35 -2.39 -26.66
C LEU A 200 20.53 -1.16 -25.74
N SER A 201 20.93 -0.01 -26.32
CA SER A 201 21.01 1.27 -25.61
C SER A 201 19.68 1.73 -25.03
N ARG A 202 18.58 1.66 -25.80
CA ARG A 202 17.24 2.04 -25.34
C ARG A 202 16.70 1.10 -24.26
N ILE A 203 17.02 -0.19 -24.34
CA ILE A 203 16.64 -1.17 -23.31
C ILE A 203 17.37 -0.87 -22.00
N LYS A 204 18.67 -0.55 -22.10
CA LYS A 204 19.48 -0.15 -20.94
C LYS A 204 18.89 1.10 -20.27
N THR A 205 18.62 2.16 -21.05
CA THR A 205 18.01 3.41 -20.52
C THR A 205 16.62 3.16 -19.93
N PHE A 206 15.79 2.34 -20.58
CA PHE A 206 14.49 1.96 -20.03
C PHE A 206 14.63 1.26 -18.67
N ASN A 207 15.48 0.24 -18.58
CA ASN A 207 15.71 -0.48 -17.33
C ASN A 207 16.28 0.44 -16.25
N GLU A 208 17.22 1.33 -16.58
CA GLU A 208 17.74 2.34 -15.65
C GLU A 208 16.62 3.24 -15.11
N GLN A 209 15.71 3.70 -15.96
CA GLN A 209 14.58 4.52 -15.52
C GLN A 209 13.61 3.74 -14.63
N VAL A 210 13.24 2.50 -14.99
CA VAL A 210 12.42 1.64 -14.11
C VAL A 210 13.12 1.42 -12.77
N MET A 211 14.44 1.21 -12.77
CA MET A 211 15.21 1.04 -11.53
C MET A 211 15.24 2.32 -10.68
N LEU A 212 15.37 3.51 -11.29
CA LEU A 212 15.30 4.78 -10.58
C LEU A 212 13.93 5.02 -9.92
N THR A 213 12.85 4.48 -10.50
CA THR A 213 11.52 4.57 -9.87
C THR A 213 11.40 3.73 -8.60
N ARG A 214 12.30 2.76 -8.36
CA ARG A 214 12.35 2.01 -7.09
C ARG A 214 12.60 2.93 -5.90
N GLN A 215 13.44 3.95 -6.08
CA GLN A 215 13.70 4.94 -5.02
C GLN A 215 12.40 5.63 -4.59
N VAL A 216 11.53 5.97 -5.54
CA VAL A 216 10.22 6.56 -5.25
C VAL A 216 9.38 5.57 -4.44
N THR A 217 9.30 4.32 -4.88
CA THR A 217 8.47 3.33 -4.20
C THR A 217 8.99 2.94 -2.82
N ASP A 218 10.31 2.87 -2.64
CA ASP A 218 10.92 2.56 -1.34
C ASP A 218 10.75 3.73 -0.37
N TRP A 219 10.92 4.97 -0.84
CA TRP A 219 10.60 6.15 -0.03
C TRP A 219 9.15 6.14 0.43
N THR A 220 8.20 5.82 -0.45
CA THR A 220 6.79 5.77 -0.06
C THR A 220 6.50 4.66 0.96
N LYS A 221 7.15 3.48 0.84
CA LYS A 221 7.05 2.44 1.87
C LYS A 221 7.51 2.96 3.23
N HIS A 222 8.68 3.61 3.25
CA HIS A 222 9.27 4.15 4.46
C HIS A 222 8.36 5.21 5.09
N ILE A 223 7.82 6.15 4.32
CA ILE A 223 6.92 7.18 4.84
C ILE A 223 5.70 6.57 5.56
N ILE A 224 5.11 5.50 5.00
CA ILE A 224 3.98 4.81 5.64
C ILE A 224 4.43 4.09 6.90
N LEU A 225 5.49 3.28 6.83
CA LEU A 225 5.97 2.52 8.00
C LEU A 225 6.46 3.42 9.12
N ASP A 226 7.16 4.52 8.80
CA ASP A 226 7.65 5.51 9.76
C ASP A 226 6.51 6.28 10.42
N SER A 227 5.39 6.48 9.70
CA SER A 227 4.20 7.14 10.26
C SER A 227 3.33 6.20 11.10
N PHE A 228 3.33 4.90 10.80
CA PHE A 228 2.42 3.92 11.38
C PHE A 228 3.18 2.69 11.84
N GLU A 229 3.98 2.87 12.90
CA GLU A 229 4.94 1.88 13.36
C GLU A 229 4.30 0.55 13.79
N ARG A 230 3.01 0.55 14.17
CA ARG A 230 2.26 -0.67 14.50
C ARG A 230 2.29 -1.70 13.38
N LEU A 231 2.40 -1.26 12.12
CA LEU A 231 2.53 -2.16 10.98
C LEU A 231 3.81 -3.00 10.99
N ARG A 232 4.83 -2.61 11.76
CA ARG A 232 6.07 -3.36 11.92
C ARG A 232 5.98 -4.47 12.96
N GLU A 233 4.97 -4.43 13.82
CA GLU A 233 4.80 -5.47 14.83
C GLU A 233 4.28 -6.74 14.15
N PRO A 234 4.94 -7.90 14.36
CA PRO A 234 4.44 -9.16 13.86
C PRO A 234 3.08 -9.45 14.52
N MET A 235 2.03 -9.47 13.72
CA MET A 235 0.69 -9.87 14.19
C MET A 235 0.50 -11.37 13.99
N SER A 236 -0.14 -12.02 14.97
CA SER A 236 -0.48 -13.44 14.87
C SER A 236 -1.32 -13.71 13.61
N LEU A 237 -1.18 -14.89 13.02
CA LEU A 237 -2.03 -15.38 11.92
C LEU A 237 -3.53 -15.28 12.26
N ASP A 238 -3.89 -15.50 13.52
CA ASP A 238 -5.29 -15.40 14.01
C ASP A 238 -5.81 -13.96 14.03
N SER A 239 -4.92 -12.97 13.98
CA SER A 239 -5.23 -11.53 14.02
C SER A 239 -5.30 -10.90 12.62
N ALA A 240 -5.51 -11.70 11.57
CA ALA A 240 -5.69 -11.26 10.18
C ALA A 240 -6.61 -10.01 10.03
N LYS A 241 -7.72 -9.99 10.78
CA LYS A 241 -8.67 -8.87 10.80
C LYS A 241 -8.05 -7.58 11.35
N GLU A 242 -7.29 -7.67 12.44
CA GLU A 242 -6.66 -6.52 13.09
C GLU A 242 -5.57 -5.93 12.18
N GLN A 243 -4.83 -6.78 11.48
CA GLN A 243 -3.85 -6.33 10.49
C GLN A 243 -4.50 -5.64 9.29
N LEU A 244 -5.62 -6.17 8.81
CA LEU A 244 -6.41 -5.52 7.77
C LEU A 244 -6.92 -4.15 8.23
N GLU A 245 -7.44 -4.06 9.45
CA GLU A 245 -7.92 -2.80 10.04
C GLU A 245 -6.79 -1.79 10.23
N ALA A 246 -5.63 -2.22 10.73
CA ALA A 246 -4.44 -1.38 10.89
C ALA A 246 -3.96 -0.84 9.54
N LEU A 247 -3.83 -1.69 8.52
CA LEU A 247 -3.39 -1.25 7.20
C LEU A 247 -4.41 -0.31 6.54
N GLN A 248 -5.71 -0.60 6.66
CA GLN A 248 -6.76 0.28 6.16
C GLN A 248 -6.71 1.66 6.83
N MET A 249 -6.57 1.71 8.16
CA MET A 249 -6.44 2.97 8.89
C MET A 249 -5.18 3.73 8.46
N ALA A 250 -4.02 3.08 8.46
CA ALA A 250 -2.75 3.67 8.06
C ALA A 250 -2.83 4.26 6.64
N SER A 251 -3.36 3.49 5.69
CA SER A 251 -3.47 3.92 4.29
C SER A 251 -4.43 5.11 4.14
N CYS A 252 -5.60 5.06 4.77
CA CYS A 252 -6.58 6.15 4.70
C CYS A 252 -6.12 7.41 5.45
N LEU A 253 -5.45 7.27 6.60
CA LEU A 253 -4.85 8.39 7.34
C LEU A 253 -3.70 9.02 6.57
N HIS A 254 -2.84 8.21 5.95
CA HIS A 254 -1.81 8.71 5.05
C HIS A 254 -2.44 9.54 3.94
N GLN A 255 -3.43 8.98 3.25
CA GLN A 255 -4.14 9.64 2.16
C GLN A 255 -4.79 10.96 2.60
N PHE A 256 -5.41 10.98 3.79
CA PHE A 256 -5.99 12.17 4.40
C PHE A 256 -4.95 13.25 4.68
N ARG A 257 -3.85 12.90 5.37
CA ARG A 257 -2.74 13.81 5.68
C ARG A 257 -2.11 14.36 4.40
N TRP A 258 -1.93 13.52 3.40
CA TRP A 258 -1.36 13.91 2.11
C TRP A 258 -2.22 14.96 1.40
N ARG A 259 -3.53 14.71 1.26
CA ARG A 259 -4.44 15.67 0.61
C ARG A 259 -4.61 16.97 1.39
N LEU A 260 -4.58 16.89 2.72
CA LEU A 260 -4.60 18.09 3.57
C LEU A 260 -3.37 18.96 3.28
N ALA A 261 -2.16 18.37 3.27
CA ALA A 261 -0.93 19.07 2.96
C ALA A 261 -0.91 19.65 1.53
N GLN A 262 -1.45 18.93 0.54
CA GLN A 262 -1.61 19.44 -0.82
C GLN A 262 -2.52 20.68 -0.86
N THR A 263 -3.64 20.63 -0.13
CA THR A 263 -4.61 21.75 -0.07
C THR A 263 -4.01 22.98 0.59
N GLU A 264 -3.22 22.80 1.66
CA GLU A 264 -2.53 23.89 2.34
C GLU A 264 -1.46 24.52 1.46
N ARG A 265 -0.69 23.72 0.73
CA ARG A 265 0.30 24.22 -0.25
C ARG A 265 -0.35 25.03 -1.37
N ALA A 266 -1.47 24.56 -1.91
CA ALA A 266 -2.19 25.27 -2.97
C ALA A 266 -2.77 26.62 -2.52
N LYS A 267 -3.07 26.79 -1.23
CA LYS A 267 -3.51 28.09 -0.67
C LYS A 267 -2.36 29.08 -0.45
N ALA A 268 -1.13 28.60 -0.37
CA ALA A 268 0.06 29.40 -0.12
C ALA A 268 0.73 29.93 -1.41
N THR A 269 0.30 29.45 -2.57
CA THR A 269 0.69 29.88 -3.92
C THR A 269 -0.38 30.76 -4.55
#